data_AF-A0A8S8X8N6-F1
#
_entry.id   AF-A0A8S8X8N6-F1
#
_cell.length_a   1.000
_cell.length_b   1.000
_cell.length_c   1.000
_cell.angle_alpha   90.00
_cell.angle_beta   90.00
_cell.angle_gamma   90.00
#
_symmetry.space_group_name_H-M   'P 1'
#
loop_
_entity.id
_entity.type
_entity.pdbx_description
1 polymer ?
#
loop_
_entity_poly.entity_id
_entity_poly.type
_entity_poly.pdbx_seq_one_letter_code
_entity_poly.pdbx_strand_id
1 'polypeptide(L)'
;MNDTGDDARRDRHVGATPFRDPAFAAALSYEPARALYGVWSAAWRGDALPEKRAVTPPYSPVRVIANLFMHEAHGERFLCRLTGSRVDEIFGSNGAGKYLDEMLTGEALQSRADFMHRCLQEQTALIYAGRLFPPNRQHVQSLRLLLPVQEASTGMRLIVGVAWFPDGSQQYDRFGKDTNAATLVAIEQVSQA
;
A
#
# COMPACT_ATOMS: atom_id res chain seq x y z
N MET A 1 -2.09 -35.76 -0.01
CA MET A 1 -1.90 -34.91 -1.20
C MET A 1 -3.14 -34.07 -1.32
N ASN A 2 -3.19 -32.96 -0.56
CA ASN A 2 -4.32 -32.03 -0.57
C ASN A 2 -3.83 -30.74 -1.20
N ASP A 3 -3.96 -30.72 -2.53
CA ASP A 3 -3.87 -29.53 -3.35
C ASP A 3 -5.15 -28.72 -3.09
N THR A 4 -5.04 -27.69 -2.26
CA THR A 4 -6.18 -26.85 -1.86
C THR A 4 -5.76 -25.39 -2.00
N GLY A 5 -6.05 -24.82 -3.17
CA GLY A 5 -6.36 -23.39 -3.31
C GLY A 5 -5.17 -22.47 -3.59
N ASP A 6 -4.49 -22.68 -4.72
CA ASP A 6 -3.64 -21.66 -5.37
C ASP A 6 -4.47 -20.68 -6.24
N ASP A 7 -5.75 -20.51 -5.91
CA ASP A 7 -6.68 -19.71 -6.72
C ASP A 7 -6.62 -18.23 -6.31
N ALA A 8 -5.63 -17.55 -6.91
CA ALA A 8 -5.68 -16.17 -7.38
C ALA A 8 -5.70 -15.04 -6.34
N ARG A 9 -4.66 -14.96 -5.50
CA ARG A 9 -4.24 -13.70 -4.85
C ARG A 9 -3.56 -12.77 -5.87
N ARG A 10 -4.33 -12.25 -6.83
CA ARG A 10 -3.82 -11.36 -7.86
C ARG A 10 -3.75 -9.92 -7.34
N ASP A 11 -2.54 -9.43 -7.13
CA ASP A 11 -2.29 -8.00 -7.08
C ASP A 11 -2.23 -7.49 -8.53
N ARG A 12 -3.07 -6.51 -8.88
CA ARG A 12 -3.03 -5.85 -10.18
C ARG A 12 -2.38 -4.50 -10.03
N HIS A 13 -1.41 -4.23 -10.90
CA HIS A 13 -0.89 -2.89 -11.09
C HIS A 13 -2.03 -1.99 -11.57
N VAL A 14 -2.25 -0.86 -10.91
CA VAL A 14 -3.30 0.10 -11.30
C VAL A 14 -2.68 1.39 -11.81
N GLY A 15 -1.48 1.74 -11.37
CA GLY A 15 -0.66 2.74 -12.05
C GLY A 15 0.68 3.00 -11.40
N ALA A 16 1.62 3.46 -12.20
CA ALA A 16 2.89 4.03 -11.80
C ALA A 16 3.00 5.37 -12.50
N THR A 17 3.21 6.44 -11.76
CA THR A 17 3.40 7.75 -12.38
C THR A 17 4.79 8.27 -12.05
N PRO A 18 5.43 8.94 -13.00
CA PRO A 18 6.58 9.77 -12.66
C PRO A 18 6.18 10.85 -11.65
N PHE A 19 7.20 11.35 -10.99
CA PHE A 19 7.18 12.30 -9.88
C PHE A 19 6.22 13.50 -10.04
N ARG A 20 5.53 13.88 -8.95
CA ARG A 20 4.67 15.08 -8.82
C ARG A 20 3.58 15.24 -9.88
N ASP A 21 3.08 14.15 -10.44
CA ASP A 21 1.98 14.23 -11.38
C ASP A 21 0.68 14.65 -10.66
N PRO A 22 0.09 15.82 -10.98
CA PRO A 22 -1.21 16.21 -10.46
C PRO A 22 -2.30 15.20 -10.80
N ALA A 23 -2.17 14.47 -11.91
CA ALA A 23 -3.08 13.40 -12.29
C ALA A 23 -2.97 12.20 -11.33
N PHE A 24 -1.77 11.87 -10.83
CA PHE A 24 -1.62 10.86 -9.79
C PHE A 24 -2.34 11.25 -8.50
N ALA A 25 -2.13 12.50 -8.04
CA ALA A 25 -2.82 13.00 -6.86
C ALA A 25 -4.34 12.98 -7.03
N ALA A 26 -4.85 13.30 -8.22
CA ALA A 26 -6.27 13.24 -8.55
C ALA A 26 -6.80 11.79 -8.62
N ALA A 27 -5.98 10.83 -9.05
CA ALA A 27 -6.34 9.41 -9.13
C ALA A 27 -6.48 8.73 -7.76
N LEU A 28 -5.87 9.30 -6.71
CA LEU A 28 -6.05 8.85 -5.34
C LEU A 28 -7.45 9.21 -4.84
N SER A 29 -8.40 8.28 -4.91
CA SER A 29 -9.78 8.49 -4.46
C SER A 29 -9.91 8.65 -2.94
N TYR A 30 -8.97 8.11 -2.17
CA TYR A 30 -8.95 8.14 -0.71
C TYR A 30 -8.22 9.38 -0.18
N GLU A 31 -8.96 10.24 0.53
CA GLU A 31 -8.43 11.51 1.04
C GLU A 31 -7.17 11.33 1.91
N PRO A 32 -7.10 10.37 2.86
CA PRO A 32 -5.90 10.19 3.65
C PRO A 32 -4.68 9.76 2.80
N ALA A 33 -4.88 9.00 1.70
CA ALA A 33 -3.80 8.70 0.76
C ALA A 33 -3.33 9.95 0.01
N ARG A 34 -4.27 10.80 -0.46
CA ARG A 34 -3.92 12.10 -1.05
C ARG A 34 -3.13 12.98 -0.10
N ALA A 35 -3.58 13.07 1.15
CA ALA A 35 -2.92 13.90 2.15
C ALA A 35 -1.49 13.39 2.44
N LEU A 36 -1.29 12.08 2.58
CA LEU A 36 0.04 11.50 2.77
C LEU A 36 0.95 11.72 1.55
N TYR A 37 0.42 11.53 0.33
CA TYR A 37 1.15 11.83 -0.90
C TYR A 37 1.56 13.30 -0.99
N GLY A 38 0.69 14.23 -0.59
CA GLY A 38 0.99 15.66 -0.55
C GLY A 38 2.16 15.99 0.39
N VAL A 39 2.17 15.41 1.60
CA VAL A 39 3.27 15.57 2.56
C VAL A 39 4.58 15.01 2.00
N TRP A 40 4.55 13.80 1.44
CA TRP A 40 5.73 13.18 0.83
C TRP A 40 6.27 13.99 -0.35
N SER A 41 5.38 14.48 -1.22
CA SER A 41 5.75 15.28 -2.40
C SER A 41 6.38 16.62 -2.02
N ALA A 42 5.89 17.24 -0.94
CA ALA A 42 6.43 18.48 -0.39
C ALA A 42 7.77 18.28 0.34
N ALA A 43 8.00 17.12 0.94
CA ALA A 43 9.24 16.78 1.64
C ALA A 43 10.39 16.45 0.67
N TRP A 44 10.09 16.19 -0.60
CA TRP A 44 11.07 15.85 -1.61
C TRP A 44 11.96 17.03 -2.00
N ARG A 45 13.29 16.84 -1.97
CA ARG A 45 14.31 17.88 -2.25
C ARG A 45 15.30 17.43 -3.32
N GLY A 46 14.93 17.55 -4.60
CA GLY A 46 15.83 17.26 -5.72
C GLY A 46 16.08 15.78 -5.93
N ASP A 47 17.31 15.30 -5.74
CA ASP A 47 17.68 13.90 -6.06
C ASP A 47 17.64 12.98 -4.83
N ALA A 48 17.28 13.50 -3.66
CA ALA A 48 17.22 12.73 -2.42
C ALA A 48 15.80 12.31 -2.06
N LEU A 49 15.63 11.04 -1.66
CA LEU A 49 14.38 10.54 -1.10
C LEU A 49 13.99 11.37 0.15
N PRO A 50 12.69 11.61 0.37
CA PRO A 50 12.21 12.22 1.60
C PRO A 50 12.68 11.42 2.81
N GLU A 51 13.05 12.13 3.87
CA GLU A 51 13.35 11.48 5.14
C GLU A 51 12.09 10.87 5.72
N LYS A 52 12.18 9.64 6.26
CA LYS A 52 11.06 8.94 6.91
C LYS A 52 10.33 9.85 7.89
N ARG A 53 11.06 10.57 8.74
CA ARG A 53 10.48 11.45 9.76
C ARG A 53 9.57 12.54 9.18
N ALA A 54 9.76 12.94 7.93
CA ALA A 54 8.95 13.97 7.28
C ALA A 54 7.54 13.47 6.88
N VAL A 55 7.34 12.16 6.79
CA VAL A 55 6.07 11.54 6.33
C VAL A 55 5.42 10.64 7.38
N THR A 56 5.99 10.56 8.58
CA THR A 56 5.46 9.80 9.72
C THR A 56 4.94 10.75 10.81
N PRO A 57 4.21 10.26 11.83
CA PRO A 57 3.81 11.09 12.96
C PRO A 57 5.00 11.86 13.57
N PRO A 58 4.81 13.11 13.99
CA PRO A 58 3.54 13.86 14.03
C PRO A 58 3.14 14.53 12.71
N TYR A 59 3.95 14.43 11.65
CA TYR A 59 3.75 15.16 10.40
C TYR A 59 2.79 14.46 9.43
N SER A 60 2.60 13.15 9.59
CA SER A 60 1.58 12.41 8.84
C SER A 60 0.16 12.80 9.28
N PRO A 61 -0.81 12.88 8.37
CA PRO A 61 -2.21 13.11 8.74
C PRO A 61 -2.70 12.07 9.76
N VAL A 62 -3.30 12.49 10.88
CA VAL A 62 -3.76 11.57 11.95
C VAL A 62 -4.68 10.47 11.40
N ARG A 63 -5.50 10.80 10.38
CA ARG A 63 -6.43 9.87 9.72
C ARG A 63 -5.75 8.74 8.95
N VAL A 64 -4.46 8.82 8.64
CA VAL A 64 -3.73 7.73 7.98
C VAL A 64 -3.22 6.67 8.95
N ILE A 65 -3.03 7.00 10.24
CA ILE A 65 -2.26 6.18 11.18
C ILE A 65 -2.79 4.74 11.27
N ALA A 66 -4.11 4.57 11.38
CA ALA A 66 -4.72 3.24 11.48
C ALA A 66 -4.52 2.38 10.22
N ASN A 67 -4.27 3.00 9.07
CA ASN A 67 -4.12 2.36 7.76
C ASN A 67 -2.67 2.36 7.25
N LEU A 68 -1.75 2.92 8.03
CA LEU A 68 -0.36 3.13 7.64
C LEU A 68 0.40 1.81 7.74
N PHE A 69 1.39 1.61 6.88
CA PHE A 69 2.36 0.54 7.03
C PHE A 69 3.75 1.04 6.65
N MET A 70 4.77 0.35 7.16
CA MET A 70 6.17 0.67 6.86
C MET A 70 6.98 -0.61 6.67
N HIS A 71 7.72 -0.68 5.57
CA HIS A 71 8.63 -1.77 5.28
C HIS A 71 10.05 -1.23 5.10
N GLU A 72 11.02 -1.89 5.72
CA GLU A 72 12.44 -1.66 5.55
C GLU A 72 13.00 -2.63 4.51
N ALA A 73 13.80 -2.14 3.58
CA ALA A 73 14.44 -2.98 2.58
C ALA A 73 15.73 -3.62 3.12
N HIS A 74 15.84 -4.93 3.02
CA HIS A 74 17.00 -5.73 3.37
C HIS A 74 17.41 -6.58 2.16
N GLY A 75 18.07 -5.96 1.17
CA GLY A 75 18.31 -6.58 -0.12
C GLY A 75 17.00 -6.91 -0.83
N GLU A 76 16.77 -8.19 -1.11
CA GLU A 76 15.55 -8.71 -1.76
C GLU A 76 14.36 -8.90 -0.80
N ARG A 77 14.55 -8.66 0.50
CA ARG A 77 13.53 -8.90 1.52
C ARG A 77 13.03 -7.60 2.12
N PHE A 78 11.76 -7.58 2.53
CA PHE A 78 11.14 -6.43 3.15
C PHE A 78 10.69 -6.75 4.57
N LEU A 79 11.30 -6.13 5.57
CA LEU A 79 10.93 -6.29 6.97
C LEU A 79 9.85 -5.26 7.32
N CYS A 80 8.68 -5.74 7.76
CA CYS A 80 7.62 -4.86 8.20
C CYS A 80 7.98 -4.26 9.58
N ARG A 81 8.12 -2.93 9.64
CA ARG A 81 8.44 -2.18 10.86
C ARG A 81 7.20 -1.70 11.59
N LEU A 82 6.14 -1.42 10.85
CA LEU A 82 4.90 -0.90 11.40
C LEU A 82 3.72 -1.32 10.53
N THR A 83 2.64 -1.69 11.19
CA THR A 83 1.31 -1.82 10.61
C THR A 83 0.31 -1.07 11.48
N GLY A 84 -0.61 -0.36 10.83
CA GLY A 84 -1.70 0.32 11.51
C GLY A 84 -2.77 -0.68 11.94
N SER A 85 -3.47 -0.36 13.02
CA SER A 85 -4.46 -1.25 13.63
C SER A 85 -5.55 -1.73 12.67
N ARG A 86 -6.01 -0.89 11.75
CA ARG A 86 -7.02 -1.26 10.74
C ARG A 86 -6.48 -2.25 9.73
N VAL A 87 -5.19 -2.15 9.40
CA VAL A 87 -4.51 -3.14 8.55
C VAL A 87 -4.50 -4.48 9.27
N ASP A 88 -4.04 -4.51 10.52
CA ASP A 88 -3.98 -5.74 11.32
C ASP A 88 -5.35 -6.44 11.45
N GLU A 89 -6.42 -5.68 11.69
CA GLU A 89 -7.80 -6.21 11.76
C GLU A 89 -8.27 -6.90 10.47
N ILE A 90 -7.87 -6.36 9.32
CA ILE A 90 -8.26 -6.89 8.02
C ILE A 90 -7.45 -8.13 7.67
N PHE A 91 -6.14 -8.10 7.96
CA PHE A 91 -5.23 -9.21 7.74
C PHE A 91 -5.30 -10.30 8.81
N GLY A 92 -5.98 -10.04 9.92
CA GLY A 92 -6.15 -10.97 11.04
C GLY A 92 -4.88 -11.23 11.84
N SER A 93 -3.80 -10.48 11.60
CA SER A 93 -2.55 -10.59 12.34
C SER A 93 -1.73 -9.31 12.25
N ASN A 94 -0.91 -9.08 13.27
CA ASN A 94 0.09 -8.03 13.27
C ASN A 94 1.28 -8.46 12.40
N GLY A 95 1.62 -7.62 11.42
CA GLY A 95 2.75 -7.83 10.50
C GLY A 95 4.09 -7.30 11.00
N ALA A 96 4.10 -6.41 11.98
CA ALA A 96 5.34 -5.83 12.50
C ALA A 96 6.31 -6.90 13.02
N GLY A 97 7.58 -6.76 12.65
CA GLY A 97 8.66 -7.70 12.97
C GLY A 97 8.77 -8.89 12.02
N LYS A 98 7.85 -9.05 11.06
CA LYS A 98 7.89 -10.13 10.07
C LYS A 98 8.36 -9.61 8.72
N TYR A 99 9.09 -10.45 7.99
CA TYR A 99 9.37 -10.23 6.59
C TYR A 99 8.14 -10.50 5.73
N LEU A 100 8.13 -9.88 4.55
CA LEU A 100 7.02 -10.00 3.60
C LEU A 100 6.76 -11.45 3.18
N ASP A 101 7.81 -12.26 3.03
CA ASP A 101 7.76 -13.69 2.69
C ASP A 101 7.31 -14.59 3.84
N GLU A 102 7.28 -14.09 5.08
CA GLU A 102 6.64 -14.76 6.21
C GLU A 102 5.14 -14.47 6.29
N MET A 103 4.68 -13.41 5.61
CA MET A 103 3.27 -12.99 5.60
C MET A 103 2.54 -13.40 4.32
N LEU A 104 3.25 -13.48 3.20
CA LEU A 104 2.71 -13.76 1.87
C LEU A 104 3.47 -14.93 1.24
N THR A 105 2.79 -15.64 0.34
CA THR A 105 3.36 -16.77 -0.41
C THR A 105 2.91 -16.70 -1.87
N GLY A 106 3.64 -17.39 -2.75
CA GLY A 106 3.29 -17.54 -4.16
C GLY A 106 3.27 -16.21 -4.92
N GLU A 107 2.32 -16.08 -5.86
CA GLU A 107 2.16 -14.89 -6.71
C GLU A 107 1.97 -13.60 -5.89
N ALA A 108 1.25 -13.66 -4.77
CA ALA A 108 1.02 -12.51 -3.91
C ALA A 108 2.31 -11.93 -3.32
N LEU A 109 3.26 -12.81 -2.94
CA LEU A 109 4.57 -12.39 -2.48
C LEU A 109 5.35 -11.73 -3.62
N GLN A 110 5.40 -12.40 -4.77
CA GLN A 110 6.16 -11.93 -5.93
C GLN A 110 5.68 -10.55 -6.39
N SER A 111 4.38 -10.40 -6.70
CA SER A 111 3.82 -9.13 -7.17
C SER A 111 4.01 -8.01 -6.16
N ARG A 112 3.87 -8.31 -4.86
CA ARG A 112 4.04 -7.32 -3.80
C ARG A 112 5.49 -6.85 -3.69
N ALA A 113 6.43 -7.80 -3.72
CA ALA A 113 7.86 -7.50 -3.71
C ALA A 113 8.26 -6.69 -4.95
N ASP A 114 7.73 -7.04 -6.13
CA ASP A 114 8.01 -6.33 -7.38
C ASP A 114 7.57 -4.86 -7.30
N PHE A 115 6.38 -4.56 -6.79
CA PHE A 115 5.95 -3.17 -6.59
C PHE A 115 6.82 -2.43 -5.57
N MET A 116 7.24 -3.10 -4.50
CA MET A 116 8.11 -2.49 -3.50
C MET A 116 9.51 -2.21 -4.05
N HIS A 117 10.10 -3.14 -4.78
CA HIS A 117 11.38 -2.93 -5.46
C HIS A 117 11.30 -1.81 -6.48
N ARG A 118 10.27 -1.82 -7.34
CA ARG A 118 10.05 -0.78 -8.34
C ARG A 118 9.93 0.61 -7.71
N CYS A 119 9.13 0.74 -6.64
CA CYS A 119 8.98 1.97 -5.86
C CYS A 119 10.33 2.53 -5.39
N LEU A 120 11.21 1.66 -4.88
CA LEU A 120 12.54 2.06 -4.39
C LEU A 120 13.57 2.30 -5.49
N GLN A 121 13.51 1.54 -6.58
CA GLN A 121 14.44 1.62 -7.70
C GLN A 121 14.18 2.87 -8.54
N GLU A 122 12.93 3.10 -8.90
CA GLU A 122 12.50 4.29 -9.65
C GLU A 122 12.40 5.52 -8.76
N GLN A 123 12.38 5.34 -7.44
CA GLN A 123 12.17 6.39 -6.46
C GLN A 123 10.85 7.15 -6.70
N THR A 124 9.81 6.43 -7.14
CA THR A 124 8.50 6.97 -7.49
C THR A 124 7.43 6.51 -6.51
N ALA A 125 6.38 7.33 -6.38
CA ALA A 125 5.17 6.91 -5.69
C ALA A 125 4.40 5.92 -6.58
N LEU A 126 3.91 4.82 -5.99
CA LEU A 126 3.17 3.79 -6.73
C LEU A 126 1.80 3.52 -6.09
N ILE A 127 0.81 3.23 -6.94
CA ILE A 127 -0.48 2.69 -6.50
C ILE A 127 -0.74 1.33 -7.14
N TYR A 128 -1.17 0.38 -6.34
CA TYR A 128 -1.67 -0.90 -6.85
C TYR A 128 -2.87 -1.38 -6.06
N ALA A 129 -3.64 -2.27 -6.67
CA ALA A 129 -4.76 -2.95 -6.06
C ALA A 129 -4.36 -4.38 -5.74
N GLY A 130 -4.73 -4.85 -4.57
CA GLY A 130 -4.62 -6.25 -4.19
C GLY A 130 -5.98 -6.85 -3.89
N ARG A 131 -6.17 -8.12 -4.20
CA ARG A 131 -7.32 -8.90 -3.74
C ARG A 131 -6.91 -9.73 -2.53
N LEU A 132 -7.65 -9.54 -1.44
CA LEU A 132 -7.45 -10.29 -0.21
C LEU A 132 -8.54 -11.33 -0.06
N PHE A 133 -8.12 -12.50 0.43
CA PHE A 133 -8.99 -13.63 0.75
C PHE A 133 -8.80 -13.96 2.23
N PRO A 134 -9.39 -13.17 3.15
CA PRO A 134 -9.32 -13.48 4.57
C PRO A 134 -10.08 -14.79 4.83
N PRO A 135 -9.63 -15.62 5.79
CA PRO A 135 -10.41 -16.77 6.23
C PRO A 135 -11.82 -16.32 6.64
N ASN A 136 -12.85 -16.97 6.11
CA ASN A 136 -14.27 -16.71 6.41
C ASN A 136 -14.82 -15.33 5.99
N ARG A 137 -14.21 -14.63 5.03
CA ARG A 137 -14.76 -13.37 4.48
C ARG A 137 -14.90 -13.42 2.97
N GLN A 138 -15.84 -12.62 2.45
CA GLN A 138 -15.91 -12.30 1.02
C GLN A 138 -14.62 -11.59 0.57
N HIS A 139 -14.34 -11.66 -0.73
CA HIS A 139 -13.16 -11.07 -1.35
C HIS A 139 -13.09 -9.58 -0.99
N VAL A 140 -11.98 -9.15 -0.39
CA VAL A 140 -11.79 -7.73 -0.05
C VAL A 140 -10.82 -7.14 -1.05
N GLN A 141 -11.29 -6.17 -1.83
CA GLN A 141 -10.40 -5.35 -2.64
C GLN A 141 -9.67 -4.35 -1.75
N SER A 142 -8.36 -4.29 -1.91
CA SER A 142 -7.48 -3.33 -1.25
C SER A 142 -6.78 -2.48 -2.29
N LEU A 143 -6.59 -1.19 -2.00
CA LEU A 143 -5.72 -0.28 -2.72
C LEU A 143 -4.59 0.14 -1.79
N ARG A 144 -3.41 0.34 -2.35
CA ARG A 144 -2.21 0.69 -1.58
C ARG A 144 -1.40 1.73 -2.30
N LEU A 145 -1.07 2.78 -1.56
CA LEU A 145 -0.08 3.77 -1.95
C LEU A 145 1.26 3.36 -1.33
N LEU A 146 2.32 3.34 -2.15
CA LEU A 146 3.70 3.17 -1.73
C LEU A 146 4.47 4.46 -1.95
N LEU A 147 5.21 4.88 -0.94
CA LEU A 147 6.05 6.07 -0.96
C LEU A 147 7.47 5.69 -0.52
N PRO A 148 8.48 5.86 -1.38
CA PRO A 148 9.85 5.56 -1.02
C PRO A 148 10.40 6.67 -0.12
N VAL A 149 11.08 6.28 0.95
CA VAL A 149 11.72 7.21 1.90
C VAL A 149 13.07 6.66 2.33
N GLN A 150 13.84 7.47 3.05
CA GLN A 150 15.10 7.06 3.65
C GLN A 150 15.19 7.41 5.14
N GLU A 151 15.92 6.60 5.90
CA GLU A 151 16.34 6.94 7.26
C GLU A 151 17.61 7.79 7.19
N ALA A 152 17.57 9.00 7.76
CA ALA A 152 18.64 9.99 7.59
C ALA A 152 19.96 9.54 8.26
N SER A 153 19.88 8.82 9.37
CA SER A 153 21.05 8.40 10.15
C SER A 153 21.79 7.20 9.56
N THR A 154 21.10 6.33 8.82
CA THR A 154 21.66 5.06 8.33
C THR A 154 21.68 4.97 6.81
N GLY A 155 20.98 5.87 6.10
CA GLY A 155 20.75 5.75 4.65
C GLY A 155 19.83 4.59 4.27
N MET A 156 19.21 3.93 5.26
CA MET A 156 18.32 2.79 5.02
C MET A 156 17.13 3.21 4.17
N ARG A 157 16.82 2.43 3.13
CA ARG A 157 15.66 2.67 2.27
C ARG A 157 14.42 1.98 2.83
N LEU A 158 13.32 2.72 2.88
CA LEU A 158 12.05 2.21 3.38
C LEU A 158 10.91 2.58 2.43
N ILE A 159 9.81 1.88 2.61
CA ILE A 159 8.54 2.21 2.01
C ILE A 159 7.59 2.58 3.14
N VAL A 160 7.03 3.77 3.07
CA VAL A 160 5.87 4.18 3.85
C VAL A 160 4.66 4.08 2.95
N GLY A 161 3.57 3.52 3.44
CA GLY A 161 2.38 3.38 2.64
C GLY A 161 1.10 3.45 3.45
N VAL A 162 0.00 3.58 2.74
CA VAL A 162 -1.34 3.50 3.31
C VAL A 162 -2.16 2.51 2.50
N ALA A 163 -2.88 1.63 3.20
CA ALA A 163 -3.82 0.70 2.60
C ALA A 163 -5.25 1.21 2.83
N TRP A 164 -6.11 1.14 1.82
CA TRP A 164 -7.52 1.43 1.98
C TRP A 164 -8.38 0.48 1.16
N PHE A 165 -9.68 0.47 1.46
CA PHE A 165 -10.62 -0.54 1.02
C PHE A 165 -11.82 0.22 0.45
N PRO A 166 -11.84 0.48 -0.87
CA PRO A 166 -12.78 1.42 -1.51
C PRO A 166 -14.22 0.90 -1.58
N ASP A 167 -14.43 -0.41 -1.44
CA ASP A 167 -15.76 -0.98 -1.28
C ASP A 167 -16.15 -0.86 0.20
N GLY A 168 -17.42 -0.58 0.48
CA GLY A 168 -18.00 -0.43 1.81
C GLY A 168 -17.93 -1.66 2.72
N SER A 169 -16.87 -2.47 2.69
CA SER A 169 -16.55 -3.53 3.63
C SER A 169 -16.16 -2.98 5.02
N GLN A 170 -16.85 -1.95 5.50
CA GLN A 170 -17.10 -1.84 6.93
C GLN A 170 -18.17 -2.88 7.27
N GLN A 171 -17.74 -3.97 7.92
CA GLN A 171 -18.58 -4.93 8.63
C GLN A 171 -19.77 -5.53 7.85
N TYR A 172 -19.57 -6.75 7.32
CA TYR A 172 -20.67 -7.72 7.39
C TYR A 172 -20.87 -8.10 8.87
N ASP A 173 -21.71 -7.35 9.57
CA ASP A 173 -22.42 -7.88 10.74
C ASP A 173 -23.69 -8.56 10.22
N ARG A 174 -23.66 -9.90 10.12
CA ARG A 174 -24.75 -10.89 9.88
C ARG A 174 -25.97 -10.60 8.96
N PHE A 175 -26.16 -9.43 8.35
CA PHE A 175 -27.45 -8.98 7.80
C PHE A 175 -27.29 -8.19 6.48
N GLY A 176 -26.53 -8.77 5.54
CA GLY A 176 -26.10 -8.14 4.29
C GLY A 176 -27.03 -7.14 3.61
N LYS A 177 -26.41 -6.09 3.04
CA LYS A 177 -26.86 -5.34 1.85
C LYS A 177 -25.73 -4.45 1.29
N ASP A 178 -25.68 -4.39 -0.05
CA ASP A 178 -24.58 -3.92 -0.92
C ASP A 178 -24.50 -2.41 -1.21
N THR A 179 -23.33 -1.93 -1.70
CA THR A 179 -23.04 -1.07 -2.90
C THR A 179 -21.58 -0.50 -2.81
N ASN A 180 -20.77 -0.15 -3.84
CA ASN A 180 -20.91 0.21 -5.26
C ASN A 180 -19.53 0.16 -5.99
N ALA A 181 -19.47 -0.08 -7.32
CA ALA A 181 -18.26 -0.46 -8.10
C ALA A 181 -17.54 0.68 -8.90
N ALA A 182 -17.67 1.95 -8.53
CA ALA A 182 -17.29 3.08 -9.41
C ALA A 182 -15.80 3.49 -9.41
N THR A 183 -14.95 2.97 -8.53
CA THR A 183 -13.60 3.52 -8.28
C THR A 183 -12.52 3.09 -9.28
N LEU A 184 -12.77 2.06 -10.10
CA LEU A 184 -11.71 1.41 -10.90
C LEU A 184 -11.42 2.05 -12.27
N VAL A 185 -12.40 2.71 -12.91
CA VAL A 185 -12.24 3.23 -14.29
C VAL A 185 -11.31 4.44 -14.37
N ALA A 186 -11.18 5.23 -13.29
CA ALA A 186 -10.41 6.47 -13.30
C ALA A 186 -8.88 6.28 -13.23
N ILE A 187 -8.40 5.13 -12.73
CA ILE A 187 -6.96 4.93 -12.49
C ILE A 187 -6.27 4.27 -13.71
N GLU A 188 -6.98 3.45 -14.49
CA GLU A 188 -6.45 2.86 -15.74
C GLU A 188 -6.18 3.91 -16.83
N GLN A 189 -6.92 5.02 -16.85
CA GLN A 189 -6.76 6.08 -17.85
C GLN A 189 -5.51 6.95 -17.65
N VAL A 190 -4.97 7.01 -16.43
CA VAL A 190 -3.76 7.81 -16.12
C VAL A 190 -2.47 7.07 -16.49
N SER A 191 -2.51 5.73 -16.64
CA SER A 191 -1.33 4.93 -17.03
C SER A 191 -1.16 4.76 -18.55
N GLN A 192 -2.08 5.31 -19.36
CA GLN A 192 -2.06 5.22 -20.83
C GLN A 192 -1.95 6.60 -21.52
N ALA A 193 -1.80 7.69 -20.75
CA ALA A 193 -1.62 9.05 -21.23
C ALA A 193 -0.17 9.51 -21.00
#